data_AF-A0A8H8NSB6-F1
#
_entry.id   AF-A0A8H8NSB6-F1
#
_cell.length_a   1.000
_cell.length_b   1.000
_cell.length_c   1.000
_cell.angle_alpha   90.00
_cell.angle_beta   90.00
_cell.angle_gamma   90.00
#
_symmetry.space_group_name_H-M   'P 1'
#
loop_
_entity.id
_entity.type
_entity.pdbx_description
1 polymer ?
#
loop_
_entity_poly.entity_id
_entity_poly.type
_entity_poly.pdbx_seq_one_letter_code
_entity_poly.pdbx_strand_id
1 'polypeptide(L)'
;MKPTIVLALAALAIPSAAQSLNVVDSFMRDLSISFRALSSSHPRRAFHRRIPGQLVKRCIRPSNGYPGGGNSTSITGSSTTRSSTSTRTSTSGSTSPTTTRASTTSAPSSPSSSSSPTSTSTSTSTATSSAATPSSTWRLQQRMEGSNFFDQWDFWSASDPTNGAVDYQSRENAQNAGLIEITSEGHAIMRIENTTQVTGNRRSVRISSKYIMNGGLAILDAVHMPHGCGTWPAWWTTDVPNWPHNGEIDIVEGVNGYVRNQASLHTAVGCTISNDYGSTGTLAASTNCAAEETGNMGCGQLSTQSNSYGKPFNDNGGGAYALLWQSTGVSVYFFPRNAIPSDITSEAPQPSTWGTPSGNWPSTPVTPQRI
;
A
#
# COMPACT_ATOMS: atom_id res chain seq x y z
N MET A 1 26.51 -3.44 -10.54
CA MET A 1 25.25 -3.80 -9.86
C MET A 1 24.17 -2.92 -10.47
N LYS A 2 23.22 -3.51 -11.20
CA LYS A 2 22.14 -2.79 -11.91
C LYS A 2 20.97 -2.57 -10.94
N PRO A 3 20.26 -1.43 -10.99
CA PRO A 3 19.11 -1.20 -10.12
C PRO A 3 17.92 -2.01 -10.63
N THR A 4 17.20 -2.67 -9.71
CA THR A 4 15.98 -3.44 -9.98
C THR A 4 14.85 -2.76 -9.23
N ILE A 5 14.05 -1.92 -9.89
CA ILE A 5 12.82 -1.34 -9.35
C ILE A 5 11.79 -1.30 -10.49
N VAL A 6 10.68 -2.02 -10.32
CA VAL A 6 9.75 -2.39 -11.41
C VAL A 6 8.30 -2.07 -11.04
N LEU A 7 7.67 -1.16 -11.80
CA LEU A 7 6.21 -1.01 -11.86
C LEU A 7 5.73 -1.73 -13.13
N ALA A 8 5.05 -2.88 -13.00
CA ALA A 8 4.61 -3.67 -14.16
C ALA A 8 3.12 -4.01 -14.11
N LEU A 9 2.38 -3.70 -15.19
CA LEU A 9 1.05 -4.26 -15.44
C LEU A 9 1.12 -5.36 -16.51
N ALA A 10 0.52 -6.51 -16.25
CA ALA A 10 0.45 -7.61 -17.20
C ALA A 10 -1.00 -8.08 -17.46
N ALA A 11 -1.31 -8.47 -18.70
CA ALA A 11 -2.62 -8.98 -19.14
C ALA A 11 -2.49 -10.35 -19.83
N LEU A 12 -3.53 -11.18 -19.75
CA LEU A 12 -3.63 -12.52 -20.35
C LEU A 12 -3.81 -12.47 -21.89
N ALA A 13 -3.18 -13.39 -22.60
CA ALA A 13 -3.60 -13.79 -23.95
C ALA A 13 -4.39 -15.10 -23.86
N ILE A 14 -5.65 -15.12 -24.31
CA ILE A 14 -6.52 -16.33 -24.24
C ILE A 14 -7.06 -16.66 -25.65
N PRO A 15 -7.00 -17.93 -26.10
CA PRO A 15 -7.93 -18.46 -27.09
C PRO A 15 -9.28 -18.76 -26.42
N SER A 16 -10.34 -18.10 -26.90
CA SER A 16 -11.76 -18.50 -26.75
C SER A 16 -12.39 -18.61 -25.33
N ALA A 17 -12.11 -17.69 -24.41
CA ALA A 17 -12.96 -17.47 -23.22
C ALA A 17 -13.32 -16.00 -22.97
N ALA A 18 -13.23 -15.15 -24.01
CA ALA A 18 -13.65 -13.76 -24.00
C ALA A 18 -15.06 -13.61 -24.60
N GLN A 19 -16.04 -14.30 -24.03
CA GLN A 19 -17.46 -14.05 -24.34
C GLN A 19 -18.18 -13.70 -23.03
N SER A 20 -18.06 -12.42 -22.64
CA SER A 20 -19.09 -11.61 -21.96
C SER A 20 -18.57 -10.36 -21.21
N LEU A 21 -17.35 -9.87 -21.49
CA LEU A 21 -16.93 -8.53 -21.04
C LEU A 21 -17.19 -7.42 -22.08
N ASN A 22 -17.81 -7.74 -23.22
CA ASN A 22 -18.08 -6.80 -24.33
C ASN A 22 -19.30 -5.88 -24.11
N VAL A 23 -19.74 -5.65 -22.87
CA VAL A 23 -20.92 -4.78 -22.58
C VAL A 23 -20.59 -3.65 -21.59
N VAL A 24 -19.30 -3.39 -21.34
CA VAL A 24 -18.87 -2.15 -20.66
C VAL A 24 -17.90 -1.45 -21.59
N ASP A 25 -18.41 -0.46 -22.32
CA ASP A 25 -17.57 0.50 -23.03
C ASP A 25 -16.62 1.13 -22.00
N SER A 26 -15.34 0.78 -22.10
CA SER A 26 -14.21 1.42 -21.41
C SER A 26 -14.35 1.61 -19.90
N PHE A 27 -13.80 0.67 -19.12
CA PHE A 27 -13.63 0.83 -17.68
C PHE A 27 -12.32 1.58 -17.35
N MET A 28 -12.40 2.55 -16.44
CA MET A 28 -11.34 3.34 -15.79
C MET A 28 -10.56 4.39 -16.58
N ARG A 29 -10.32 5.54 -15.94
CA ARG A 29 -9.45 6.62 -16.43
C ARG A 29 -8.27 6.93 -15.51
N ASP A 30 -8.13 6.23 -14.38
CA ASP A 30 -7.25 6.74 -13.33
C ASP A 30 -6.51 5.62 -12.62
N LEU A 31 -5.18 5.60 -12.72
CA LEU A 31 -4.31 5.22 -11.61
C LEU A 31 -3.98 6.52 -10.86
N SER A 32 -4.62 6.77 -9.71
CA SER A 32 -4.49 8.04 -9.00
C SER A 32 -3.60 7.92 -7.77
N ILE A 33 -2.67 8.86 -7.59
CA ILE A 33 -2.08 9.16 -6.28
C ILE A 33 -2.71 10.46 -5.81
N SER A 34 -3.64 10.40 -4.87
CA SER A 34 -4.30 11.60 -4.35
C SER A 34 -4.62 11.50 -2.87
N PHE A 35 -4.63 12.67 -2.24
CA PHE A 35 -4.92 12.86 -0.83
C PHE A 35 -6.32 13.47 -0.69
N ARG A 36 -7.26 12.72 -0.10
CA ARG A 36 -8.69 13.08 -0.18
C ARG A 36 -9.41 12.97 1.18
N ALA A 37 -10.06 13.97 1.83
CA ALA A 37 -11.03 13.75 2.97
C ALA A 37 -12.46 14.40 2.88
N LEU A 38 -13.53 13.58 2.76
CA LEU A 38 -14.96 13.84 2.36
C LEU A 38 -15.86 14.77 3.23
N SER A 39 -16.90 15.36 2.61
CA SER A 39 -18.28 15.36 3.19
C SER A 39 -19.41 15.55 2.16
N SER A 40 -20.26 14.53 1.99
CA SER A 40 -21.67 14.63 2.39
C SER A 40 -21.79 13.95 3.75
N SER A 41 -22.79 14.29 4.58
CA SER A 41 -22.90 13.92 6.00
C SER A 41 -22.42 12.50 6.39
N HIS A 42 -21.20 12.40 6.93
CA HIS A 42 -20.54 11.15 7.37
C HIS A 42 -20.72 10.89 8.89
N PRO A 43 -20.74 9.62 9.35
CA PRO A 43 -20.60 9.26 10.76
C PRO A 43 -19.19 9.48 11.34
N ARG A 44 -18.17 9.81 10.54
CA ARG A 44 -16.80 10.16 11.00
C ARG A 44 -16.69 11.61 11.51
N ARG A 45 -17.64 12.08 12.33
CA ARG A 45 -17.78 13.51 12.73
C ARG A 45 -16.67 14.14 13.58
N ALA A 46 -15.54 13.48 13.86
CA ALA A 46 -14.56 14.01 14.82
C ALA A 46 -13.31 14.68 14.22
N PHE A 47 -12.98 14.48 12.94
CA PHE A 47 -11.70 14.94 12.41
C PHE A 47 -11.86 15.95 11.28
N HIS A 48 -11.89 17.23 11.70
CA HIS A 48 -11.46 18.40 10.93
C HIS A 48 -12.45 19.03 9.93
N ARG A 49 -13.54 19.62 10.46
CA ARG A 49 -14.09 20.83 9.83
C ARG A 49 -13.18 22.02 10.16
N ARG A 50 -12.62 22.72 9.17
CA ARG A 50 -12.07 24.07 9.40
C ARG A 50 -13.23 24.98 9.80
N ILE A 51 -13.10 25.64 10.94
CA ILE A 51 -13.90 26.81 11.29
C ILE A 51 -13.02 28.02 10.94
N PRO A 52 -13.47 28.95 10.07
CA PRO A 52 -12.72 30.16 9.78
C PRO A 52 -12.32 30.88 11.09
N GLY A 53 -11.04 31.17 11.26
CA GLY A 53 -10.51 31.82 12.47
C GLY A 53 -10.05 30.91 13.61
N GLN A 54 -10.15 29.57 13.50
CA GLN A 54 -9.60 28.64 14.50
C GLN A 54 -8.38 27.85 14.00
N LEU A 55 -7.37 27.74 14.87
CA LEU A 55 -6.18 26.90 14.67
C LEU A 55 -6.59 25.43 14.44
N VAL A 56 -6.01 24.80 13.42
CA VAL A 56 -6.25 23.39 13.11
C VAL A 56 -5.82 22.53 14.31
N LYS A 57 -6.72 21.69 14.83
CA LYS A 57 -6.43 20.79 15.96
C LYS A 57 -5.22 19.92 15.61
N ARG A 58 -4.16 19.99 16.44
CA ARG A 58 -2.99 19.10 16.34
C ARG A 58 -3.45 17.64 16.42
N CYS A 59 -2.80 16.79 15.64
CA CYS A 59 -2.76 15.36 15.91
C CYS A 59 -2.32 15.13 17.36
N ILE A 60 -3.24 14.69 18.22
CA ILE A 60 -2.88 14.12 19.50
C ILE A 60 -2.49 12.67 19.19
N ARG A 61 -1.20 12.32 19.31
CA ARG A 61 -0.79 10.91 19.38
C ARG A 61 -1.37 10.38 20.71
N PRO A 62 -2.35 9.46 20.72
CA PRO A 62 -2.69 8.80 21.96
C PRO A 62 -1.47 7.97 22.38
N SER A 63 -1.20 7.93 23.69
CA SER A 63 -0.11 7.12 24.28
C SER A 63 -0.28 5.62 24.02
N ASN A 64 -1.48 5.19 23.65
CA ASN A 64 -1.78 3.84 23.18
C ASN A 64 -1.96 3.92 21.67
N GLY A 65 -1.02 3.35 20.91
CA GLY A 65 -0.90 3.46 19.46
C GLY A 65 -2.25 3.50 18.74
N TYR A 66 -2.43 4.50 17.87
CA TYR A 66 -3.69 4.70 17.16
C TYR A 66 -4.05 3.41 16.41
N PRO A 67 -5.26 2.87 16.60
CA PRO A 67 -5.44 1.44 16.52
C PRO A 67 -6.28 1.10 15.29
N GLY A 68 -6.03 -0.01 14.62
CA GLY A 68 -7.12 -0.98 14.62
C GLY A 68 -7.56 -1.26 16.07
N GLY A 69 -8.59 -0.56 16.55
CA GLY A 69 -9.31 -0.90 17.79
C GLY A 69 -9.38 0.16 18.90
N GLY A 70 -10.56 0.73 19.13
CA GLY A 70 -10.99 1.04 20.50
C GLY A 70 -11.15 2.52 20.88
N ASN A 71 -12.41 2.85 21.17
CA ASN A 71 -12.98 4.04 21.78
C ASN A 71 -12.09 4.75 22.84
N SER A 72 -11.69 6.01 22.61
CA SER A 72 -11.47 7.00 23.68
C SER A 72 -11.31 8.40 23.11
N THR A 73 -12.36 9.21 23.29
CA THR A 73 -12.29 10.67 23.15
C THR A 73 -12.06 11.20 24.56
N SER A 74 -10.86 11.69 24.89
CA SER A 74 -10.66 12.43 26.14
C SER A 74 -10.62 13.92 25.83
N ILE A 75 -11.58 14.66 26.38
CA ILE A 75 -11.65 16.12 26.33
C ILE A 75 -10.75 16.64 27.45
N THR A 76 -9.59 17.22 27.12
CA THR A 76 -8.85 18.06 28.08
C THR A 76 -9.56 19.41 28.21
N GLY A 77 -10.41 19.53 29.24
CA GLY A 77 -10.86 20.81 29.79
C GLY A 77 -9.82 21.36 30.76
N SER A 78 -9.58 22.68 30.71
CA SER A 78 -8.63 23.37 31.57
C SER A 78 -9.27 23.77 32.92
N SER A 79 -8.52 23.51 34.00
CA SER A 79 -8.53 24.05 35.36
C SER A 79 -9.82 24.01 36.22
N THR A 80 -9.74 23.31 37.35
CA THR A 80 -9.92 23.95 38.67
C THR A 80 -9.20 23.15 39.76
N THR A 81 -8.37 23.84 40.52
CA THR A 81 -7.70 23.37 41.74
C THR A 81 -8.71 22.89 42.78
N ARG A 82 -8.51 21.67 43.31
CA ARG A 82 -8.97 21.30 44.66
C ARG A 82 -8.09 20.18 45.23
N SER A 83 -7.38 20.52 46.29
CA SER A 83 -6.61 19.58 47.12
C SER A 83 -7.50 18.50 47.71
N SER A 84 -7.03 17.25 47.71
CA SER A 84 -7.28 16.32 48.81
C SER A 84 -6.18 15.27 48.88
N THR A 85 -5.70 15.10 50.10
CA THR A 85 -4.61 14.24 50.56
C THR A 85 -5.08 12.79 50.64
N SER A 86 -4.32 11.82 50.13
CA SER A 86 -4.09 10.56 50.86
C SER A 86 -3.00 9.65 50.29
N THR A 87 -2.45 8.94 51.26
CA THR A 87 -1.24 8.14 51.45
C THR A 87 -1.15 6.77 50.78
N ARG A 88 0.11 6.36 50.53
CA ARG A 88 0.73 4.99 50.57
C ARG A 88 0.21 3.98 49.52
N THR A 89 0.99 3.04 48.97
CA THR A 89 2.12 2.27 49.52
C THR A 89 2.96 1.69 48.37
N SER A 90 4.27 1.63 48.58
CA SER A 90 5.28 0.93 47.78
C SER A 90 5.32 -0.57 48.07
N THR A 91 5.57 -1.39 47.06
CA THR A 91 6.20 -2.71 47.24
C THR A 91 7.14 -3.04 46.08
N SER A 92 8.41 -3.15 46.45
CA SER A 92 9.56 -3.67 45.73
C SER A 92 9.50 -5.20 45.56
N GLY A 93 9.99 -5.70 44.43
CA GLY A 93 10.20 -7.14 44.20
C GLY A 93 11.42 -7.36 43.31
N SER A 94 12.57 -7.46 43.94
CA SER A 94 13.87 -7.84 43.40
C SER A 94 14.03 -9.36 43.36
N THR A 95 14.55 -9.92 42.27
CA THR A 95 15.29 -11.21 42.30
C THR A 95 16.22 -11.31 41.09
N SER A 96 17.52 -11.20 41.33
CA SER A 96 18.57 -11.90 40.57
C SER A 96 18.59 -13.38 40.98
N PRO A 97 19.29 -14.25 40.22
CA PRO A 97 20.63 -14.57 40.70
C PRO A 97 21.70 -14.61 39.60
N THR A 98 22.92 -14.43 40.09
CA THR A 98 24.22 -14.44 39.43
C THR A 98 24.81 -15.86 39.42
N THR A 99 25.95 -16.00 38.72
CA THR A 99 26.98 -17.07 38.74
C THR A 99 26.76 -18.18 37.68
N THR A 100 27.75 -18.62 36.89
CA THR A 100 29.22 -18.58 37.07
C THR A 100 29.95 -18.76 35.73
N ARG A 101 31.16 -18.22 35.70
CA ARG A 101 32.25 -18.30 34.71
C ARG A 101 32.88 -19.69 34.61
N ALA A 102 33.27 -20.12 33.42
CA ALA A 102 34.48 -20.91 33.16
C ALA A 102 34.87 -20.89 31.67
N SER A 103 36.16 -20.74 31.42
CA SER A 103 36.83 -20.70 30.12
C SER A 103 37.98 -21.71 30.09
N THR A 104 38.48 -22.01 28.86
CA THR A 104 39.67 -22.82 28.49
C THR A 104 39.42 -24.35 28.52
N THR A 105 39.83 -25.18 27.53
CA THR A 105 41.15 -25.40 26.89
C THR A 105 40.97 -26.25 25.60
N SER A 106 41.61 -25.91 24.48
CA SER A 106 42.81 -26.56 23.89
C SER A 106 42.58 -27.82 23.02
N ALA A 107 43.04 -27.74 21.78
CA ALA A 107 43.19 -28.83 20.80
C ALA A 107 44.27 -29.85 21.19
N PRO A 108 44.36 -30.98 20.45
CA PRO A 108 45.61 -31.26 19.76
C PRO A 108 45.46 -31.81 18.33
N SER A 109 46.60 -31.78 17.64
CA SER A 109 46.83 -31.97 16.21
C SER A 109 47.43 -33.35 15.86
N SER A 110 47.24 -33.75 14.58
CA SER A 110 48.12 -34.60 13.74
C SER A 110 48.09 -36.14 13.95
N PRO A 111 48.46 -36.99 12.94
CA PRO A 111 49.29 -36.70 11.76
C PRO A 111 48.81 -37.25 10.38
N SER A 112 49.54 -36.78 9.37
CA SER A 112 49.55 -37.10 7.94
C SER A 112 50.06 -38.51 7.60
N SER A 113 49.50 -39.11 6.53
CA SER A 113 50.18 -40.13 5.73
C SER A 113 49.87 -39.97 4.24
N SER A 114 50.94 -39.90 3.46
CA SER A 114 51.03 -39.72 2.02
C SER A 114 50.79 -41.00 1.24
N SER A 115 49.98 -40.94 0.18
CA SER A 115 50.08 -41.86 -0.97
C SER A 115 49.41 -41.25 -2.21
N SER A 116 50.23 -40.92 -3.22
CA SER A 116 49.78 -40.58 -4.57
C SER A 116 49.24 -41.82 -5.29
N PRO A 117 48.18 -41.65 -6.10
CA PRO A 117 48.27 -42.18 -7.44
C PRO A 117 47.82 -41.18 -8.52
N THR A 118 48.36 -41.40 -9.70
CA THR A 118 48.32 -40.58 -10.91
C THR A 118 47.04 -40.83 -11.71
N SER A 119 46.56 -39.74 -12.35
CA SER A 119 45.71 -39.69 -13.57
C SER A 119 44.36 -40.40 -13.57
N THR A 120 43.27 -39.64 -13.73
CA THR A 120 42.57 -39.46 -15.03
C THR A 120 41.52 -38.35 -14.83
N SER A 121 41.75 -37.18 -15.42
CA SER A 121 40.79 -36.07 -15.39
C SER A 121 39.66 -36.33 -16.40
N THR A 122 38.62 -37.02 -15.96
CA THR A 122 37.34 -37.08 -16.68
C THR A 122 36.63 -35.75 -16.44
N SER A 123 36.67 -34.87 -17.43
CA SER A 123 35.88 -33.64 -17.46
C SER A 123 34.40 -34.01 -17.48
N THR A 124 33.81 -34.14 -16.29
CA THR A 124 32.37 -34.28 -16.15
C THR A 124 31.80 -32.90 -16.36
N SER A 125 31.34 -32.63 -17.58
CA SER A 125 30.55 -31.44 -17.87
C SER A 125 29.27 -31.54 -17.04
N THR A 126 29.26 -30.94 -15.85
CA THR A 126 28.02 -30.54 -15.19
C THR A 126 27.34 -29.59 -16.16
N ALA A 127 26.39 -30.11 -16.93
CA ALA A 127 25.44 -29.28 -17.62
C ALA A 127 24.75 -28.46 -16.53
N THR A 128 25.14 -27.20 -16.41
CA THR A 128 24.38 -26.21 -15.66
C THR A 128 23.03 -26.22 -16.33
N SER A 129 22.04 -26.87 -15.73
CA SER A 129 20.66 -26.75 -16.16
C SER A 129 20.37 -25.26 -16.10
N SER A 130 20.30 -24.61 -17.27
CA SER A 130 19.80 -23.26 -17.37
C SER A 130 18.47 -23.27 -16.66
N ALA A 131 18.36 -22.54 -15.54
CA ALA A 131 17.10 -22.40 -14.83
C ALA A 131 16.04 -22.07 -15.88
N ALA A 132 14.96 -22.86 -15.92
CA ALA A 132 13.91 -22.67 -16.90
C ALA A 132 13.49 -21.20 -16.85
N THR A 133 13.52 -20.52 -18.00
CA THR A 133 13.02 -19.14 -18.09
C THR A 133 11.61 -19.13 -17.51
N PRO A 134 11.34 -18.37 -16.44
CA PRO A 134 10.04 -18.39 -15.80
C PRO A 134 8.98 -18.02 -16.84
N SER A 135 8.05 -18.95 -17.08
CA SER A 135 6.96 -18.73 -18.02
C SER A 135 5.77 -18.13 -17.28
N SER A 136 5.22 -17.04 -17.80
CA SER A 136 3.96 -16.49 -17.32
C SER A 136 2.90 -16.59 -18.41
N THR A 137 1.63 -16.65 -18.02
CA THR A 137 0.49 -16.42 -18.94
C THR A 137 0.15 -14.95 -19.07
N TRP A 138 0.68 -14.12 -18.15
CA TRP A 138 0.56 -12.68 -18.18
C TRP A 138 1.62 -12.07 -19.11
N ARG A 139 1.27 -10.97 -19.78
CA ARG A 139 2.15 -10.23 -20.71
C ARG A 139 2.16 -8.77 -20.34
N LEU A 140 3.36 -8.18 -20.22
CA LEU A 140 3.53 -6.76 -19.96
C LEU A 140 2.77 -5.93 -21.01
N GLN A 141 1.88 -5.05 -20.55
CA GLN A 141 1.14 -4.12 -21.41
C GLN A 141 1.72 -2.72 -21.34
N GLN A 142 2.00 -2.25 -20.12
CA GLN A 142 2.47 -0.90 -19.87
C GLN A 142 3.55 -0.91 -18.79
N ARG A 143 4.59 -0.12 -19.03
CA ARG A 143 5.69 0.14 -18.10
C ARG A 143 5.77 1.64 -17.85
N MET A 144 5.58 2.02 -16.59
CA MET A 144 5.62 3.41 -16.11
C MET A 144 6.83 3.55 -15.18
N GLU A 145 8.01 3.85 -15.74
CA GLU A 145 9.25 4.00 -14.97
C GLU A 145 10.25 4.91 -15.67
N GLY A 146 11.35 5.27 -15.00
CA GLY A 146 12.46 5.99 -15.60
C GLY A 146 12.17 7.45 -15.94
N SER A 147 12.97 8.01 -16.85
CA SER A 147 12.97 9.45 -17.16
C SER A 147 11.65 9.96 -17.76
N ASN A 148 10.88 9.07 -18.40
CA ASN A 148 9.60 9.38 -19.02
C ASN A 148 8.41 8.99 -18.13
N PHE A 149 8.62 8.65 -16.85
CA PHE A 149 7.54 8.27 -15.94
C PHE A 149 6.40 9.28 -15.99
N PHE A 150 6.68 10.57 -15.76
CA PHE A 150 5.65 11.62 -15.71
C PHE A 150 5.01 11.96 -17.08
N ASP A 151 5.54 11.44 -18.19
CA ASP A 151 4.90 11.63 -19.51
C ASP A 151 3.67 10.74 -19.69
N GLN A 152 3.56 9.69 -18.88
CA GLN A 152 2.48 8.72 -18.95
C GLN A 152 1.25 9.10 -18.11
N TRP A 153 1.25 10.31 -17.54
CA TRP A 153 0.22 10.76 -16.62
C TRP A 153 -0.28 12.16 -16.95
N ASP A 154 -1.55 12.38 -16.62
CA ASP A 154 -2.18 13.70 -16.57
C ASP A 154 -2.12 14.23 -15.13
N PHE A 155 -1.95 15.54 -14.96
CA PHE A 155 -1.87 16.20 -13.66
C PHE A 155 -3.20 16.89 -13.35
N TRP A 156 -3.85 16.47 -12.28
CA TRP A 156 -5.04 17.12 -11.77
C TRP A 156 -4.65 18.39 -11.03
N SER A 157 -5.16 19.55 -11.47
CA SER A 157 -4.92 20.85 -10.81
C SER A 157 -6.20 21.54 -10.37
N ALA A 158 -7.34 20.84 -10.40
CA ALA A 158 -8.59 21.37 -9.86
C ALA A 158 -8.68 21.13 -8.35
N SER A 159 -9.70 21.72 -7.73
CA SER A 159 -10.03 21.50 -6.32
C SER A 159 -10.06 20.00 -5.99
N ASP A 160 -9.53 19.65 -4.83
CA ASP A 160 -9.58 18.29 -4.35
C ASP A 160 -11.04 17.84 -4.21
N PRO A 161 -11.49 16.79 -4.93
CA PRO A 161 -12.90 16.43 -4.92
C PRO A 161 -13.41 16.10 -3.51
N THR A 162 -12.53 15.74 -2.58
CA THR A 162 -12.92 15.41 -1.20
C THR A 162 -12.91 16.60 -0.28
N ASN A 163 -12.35 17.74 -0.68
CA ASN A 163 -12.22 18.92 0.17
C ASN A 163 -11.05 18.86 1.19
N GLY A 164 -9.95 18.21 0.83
CA GLY A 164 -8.70 18.25 1.58
C GLY A 164 -8.05 19.64 1.62
N ALA A 165 -7.19 19.88 2.61
CA ALA A 165 -6.40 21.11 2.73
C ALA A 165 -5.17 21.10 1.81
N VAL A 166 -5.41 20.89 0.52
CA VAL A 166 -4.41 20.69 -0.52
C VAL A 166 -4.62 21.65 -1.68
N ASP A 167 -3.52 22.03 -2.32
CA ASP A 167 -3.49 22.81 -3.55
C ASP A 167 -2.77 21.97 -4.62
N TYR A 168 -3.54 21.31 -5.49
CA TYR A 168 -2.97 20.43 -6.50
C TYR A 168 -2.35 21.20 -7.65
N GLN A 169 -1.09 20.91 -7.93
CA GLN A 169 -0.33 21.64 -8.94
C GLN A 169 -0.40 20.97 -10.31
N SER A 170 -0.42 21.79 -11.37
CA SER A 170 -0.10 21.32 -12.72
C SER A 170 1.31 20.72 -12.77
N ARG A 171 1.61 19.95 -13.82
CA ARG A 171 2.95 19.36 -14.01
C ARG A 171 4.06 20.41 -13.96
N GLU A 172 3.90 21.50 -14.70
CA GLU A 172 4.88 22.60 -14.75
C GLU A 172 5.09 23.24 -13.37
N ASN A 173 4.00 23.58 -12.66
CA ASN A 173 4.09 24.16 -11.33
C ASN A 173 4.71 23.19 -10.32
N ALA A 174 4.40 21.90 -10.42
CA ALA A 174 4.98 20.86 -9.58
C ALA A 174 6.48 20.72 -9.81
N GLN A 175 6.95 20.78 -11.06
CA GLN A 175 8.38 20.76 -11.39
C GLN A 175 9.08 22.00 -10.84
N ASN A 176 8.53 23.20 -11.11
CA ASN A 176 9.10 24.46 -10.65
C ASN A 176 9.17 24.58 -9.11
N ALA A 177 8.20 23.97 -8.41
CA ALA A 177 8.15 23.93 -6.95
C ALA A 177 8.92 22.74 -6.35
N GLY A 178 9.56 21.89 -7.17
CA GLY A 178 10.29 20.71 -6.70
C GLY A 178 9.41 19.62 -6.07
N LEU A 179 8.13 19.56 -6.42
CA LEU A 179 7.18 18.55 -5.92
C LEU A 179 7.29 17.21 -6.68
N ILE A 180 7.89 17.23 -7.87
CA ILE A 180 8.19 16.03 -8.65
C ILE A 180 9.61 16.05 -9.18
N GLU A 181 10.25 14.88 -9.25
CA GLU A 181 11.53 14.69 -9.92
C GLU A 181 11.76 13.23 -10.32
N ILE A 182 12.71 13.00 -11.21
CA ILE A 182 13.30 11.68 -11.44
C ILE A 182 14.70 11.69 -10.85
N THR A 183 14.99 10.77 -9.92
CA THR A 183 16.33 10.67 -9.31
C THR A 183 17.36 10.08 -10.29
N SER A 184 18.65 10.17 -9.95
CA SER A 184 19.73 9.53 -10.71
C SER A 184 19.58 8.01 -10.81
N GLU A 185 18.91 7.38 -9.84
CA GLU A 185 18.62 5.95 -9.79
C GLU A 185 17.37 5.59 -10.62
N GLY A 186 16.70 6.58 -11.22
CA GLY A 186 15.50 6.40 -12.04
C GLY A 186 14.20 6.35 -11.25
N HIS A 187 14.19 6.73 -9.97
CA HIS A 187 12.96 6.78 -9.17
C HIS A 187 12.15 8.02 -9.48
N ALA A 188 10.87 7.85 -9.76
CA ALA A 188 9.93 8.96 -9.75
C ALA A 188 9.59 9.32 -8.31
N ILE A 189 9.87 10.56 -7.92
CA ILE A 189 9.47 11.08 -6.61
C ILE A 189 8.32 12.04 -6.79
N MET A 190 7.31 11.86 -5.95
CA MET A 190 6.22 12.79 -5.75
C MET A 190 6.18 13.16 -4.27
N ARG A 191 6.13 14.45 -3.97
CA ARG A 191 6.15 14.96 -2.60
C ARG A 191 5.18 16.11 -2.40
N ILE A 192 4.90 16.38 -1.13
CA ILE A 192 4.18 17.59 -0.72
C ILE A 192 5.18 18.72 -0.50
N GLU A 193 4.71 19.96 -0.58
CA GLU A 193 5.47 21.12 -0.14
C GLU A 193 5.94 20.90 1.32
N ASN A 194 7.24 21.11 1.58
CA ASN A 194 7.87 20.87 2.88
C ASN A 194 8.23 22.15 3.64
N THR A 195 7.71 23.30 3.21
CA THR A 195 7.88 24.57 3.92
C THR A 195 7.22 24.51 5.31
N THR A 196 7.87 25.14 6.29
CA THR A 196 7.44 25.14 7.69
C THR A 196 6.09 25.83 7.88
N GLN A 197 5.86 26.93 7.17
CA GLN A 197 4.60 27.67 7.17
C GLN A 197 4.02 27.68 5.77
N VAL A 198 2.75 27.32 5.67
CA VAL A 198 1.97 27.32 4.43
C VAL A 198 0.92 28.40 4.54
N THR A 199 0.94 29.36 3.63
CA THR A 199 -0.13 30.34 3.46
C THR A 199 -1.23 29.70 2.63
N GLY A 200 -2.30 29.21 3.29
CA GLY A 200 -3.43 28.56 2.62
C GLY A 200 -3.42 27.04 2.72
N ASN A 201 -3.55 26.37 1.57
CA ASN A 201 -3.50 24.92 1.44
C ASN A 201 -2.09 24.47 1.02
N ARG A 202 -1.67 23.29 1.49
CA ARG A 202 -0.32 22.78 1.19
C ARG A 202 -0.27 22.26 -0.24
N ARG A 203 0.74 22.66 -1.00
CA ARG A 203 0.87 22.20 -2.39
C ARG A 203 1.22 20.72 -2.45
N SER A 204 0.59 20.03 -3.39
CA SER A 204 0.81 18.60 -3.64
C SER A 204 0.53 18.30 -5.12
N VAL A 205 0.66 17.03 -5.50
CA VAL A 205 0.35 16.53 -6.84
C VAL A 205 -0.67 15.41 -6.78
N ARG A 206 -1.55 15.39 -7.77
CA ARG A 206 -2.40 14.26 -8.12
C ARG A 206 -2.20 13.96 -9.59
N ILE A 207 -1.81 12.73 -9.89
CA ILE A 207 -1.61 12.27 -11.26
C ILE A 207 -2.60 11.17 -11.58
N SER A 208 -3.03 11.05 -12.84
CA SER A 208 -3.81 9.95 -13.37
C SER A 208 -3.17 9.37 -14.62
N SER A 209 -3.12 8.04 -14.72
CA SER A 209 -2.48 7.40 -15.87
C SER A 209 -3.25 7.68 -17.17
N LYS A 210 -2.50 7.94 -18.25
CA LYS A 210 -3.09 7.97 -19.60
C LYS A 210 -3.50 6.58 -20.08
N TYR A 211 -2.86 5.55 -19.55
CA TYR A 211 -3.24 4.16 -19.76
C TYR A 211 -4.48 3.81 -18.96
N ILE A 212 -5.38 3.05 -19.59
CA ILE A 212 -6.63 2.58 -19.04
C ILE A 212 -6.54 1.06 -18.86
N MET A 213 -6.74 0.58 -17.63
CA MET A 213 -6.76 -0.84 -17.30
C MET A 213 -8.22 -1.34 -17.22
N ASN A 214 -8.51 -2.48 -17.84
CA ASN A 214 -9.82 -3.14 -17.78
C ASN A 214 -9.65 -4.63 -17.46
N GLY A 215 -9.52 -4.93 -16.17
CA GLY A 215 -8.96 -6.17 -15.66
C GLY A 215 -7.44 -6.21 -15.82
N GLY A 216 -6.81 -7.19 -15.17
CA GLY A 216 -5.39 -7.42 -15.32
C GLY A 216 -4.67 -7.64 -13.99
N LEU A 217 -3.35 -7.54 -14.07
CA LEU A 217 -2.47 -7.52 -12.93
C LEU A 217 -1.69 -6.21 -12.95
N ALA A 218 -1.73 -5.44 -11.87
CA ALA A 218 -0.98 -4.20 -11.67
C ALA A 218 -0.03 -4.31 -10.49
N ILE A 219 1.25 -3.93 -10.66
CA ILE A 219 2.26 -4.05 -9.61
C ILE A 219 2.89 -2.68 -9.32
N LEU A 220 2.82 -2.25 -8.05
CA LEU A 220 3.56 -1.11 -7.52
C LEU A 220 4.78 -1.52 -6.71
N ASP A 221 5.98 -1.37 -7.27
CA ASP A 221 7.22 -1.38 -6.51
C ASP A 221 7.56 0.04 -6.03
N ALA A 222 7.45 0.27 -4.72
CA ALA A 222 7.76 1.55 -4.09
C ALA A 222 8.83 1.39 -3.01
N VAL A 223 9.86 2.24 -3.05
CA VAL A 223 10.90 2.32 -2.01
C VAL A 223 10.48 3.17 -0.81
N HIS A 224 9.47 4.02 -1.00
CA HIS A 224 8.99 4.96 0.01
C HIS A 224 7.54 5.38 -0.30
N MET A 225 6.75 5.68 0.72
CA MET A 225 5.43 6.30 0.60
C MET A 225 5.26 7.47 1.59
N PRO A 226 4.32 8.39 1.36
CA PRO A 226 4.12 9.51 2.27
C PRO A 226 3.62 9.02 3.64
N HIS A 227 4.03 9.70 4.71
CA HIS A 227 3.54 9.44 6.06
C HIS A 227 3.56 10.73 6.89
N GLY A 228 2.66 10.82 7.87
CA GLY A 228 2.66 11.95 8.79
C GLY A 228 1.26 12.38 9.19
N CYS A 229 1.18 13.22 10.21
CA CYS A 229 -0.11 13.72 10.65
C CYS A 229 -0.74 14.65 9.61
N GLY A 230 -2.03 14.46 9.34
CA GLY A 230 -2.76 15.20 8.32
C GLY A 230 -2.54 14.71 6.88
N THR A 231 -1.70 13.70 6.65
CA THR A 231 -1.55 13.09 5.32
C THR A 231 -2.59 12.00 5.10
N TRP A 232 -3.08 11.86 3.87
CA TRP A 232 -3.89 10.72 3.42
C TRP A 232 -3.40 10.23 2.05
N PRO A 233 -2.26 9.52 1.93
CA PRO A 233 -1.81 9.03 0.63
C PRO A 233 -2.63 7.84 0.13
N ALA A 234 -2.85 7.79 -1.18
CA ALA A 234 -3.52 6.68 -1.85
C ALA A 234 -2.79 6.23 -3.13
N TRP A 235 -2.89 4.96 -3.49
CA TRP A 235 -2.67 4.40 -4.83
C TRP A 235 -3.87 3.52 -5.16
N TRP A 236 -4.66 3.96 -6.14
CA TRP A 236 -6.01 3.46 -6.35
C TRP A 236 -6.43 3.57 -7.82
N THR A 237 -7.53 2.90 -8.17
CA THR A 237 -8.13 2.97 -9.50
C THR A 237 -9.60 3.38 -9.45
N THR A 238 -10.06 4.23 -10.36
CA THR A 238 -11.47 4.62 -10.49
C THR A 238 -11.83 5.07 -11.91
N ASP A 239 -13.14 5.20 -12.16
CA ASP A 239 -13.70 6.03 -13.23
C ASP A 239 -14.31 7.29 -12.62
N VAL A 240 -13.50 8.37 -12.49
CA VAL A 240 -13.92 9.60 -11.80
C VAL A 240 -15.26 10.16 -12.29
N PRO A 241 -15.52 10.29 -13.61
CA PRO A 241 -16.80 10.81 -14.11
C PRO A 241 -18.04 10.02 -13.69
N ASN A 242 -17.93 8.71 -13.52
CA ASN A 242 -19.07 7.82 -13.29
C ASN A 242 -19.08 7.20 -11.88
N TRP A 243 -18.23 7.68 -10.99
CA TRP A 243 -18.15 7.18 -9.62
C TRP A 243 -19.48 7.39 -8.85
N PRO A 244 -19.96 6.43 -8.02
CA PRO A 244 -19.37 5.11 -7.73
C PRO A 244 -19.89 4.00 -8.66
N HIS A 245 -20.64 4.33 -9.72
CA HIS A 245 -21.32 3.35 -10.56
C HIS A 245 -20.34 2.39 -11.26
N ASN A 246 -19.18 2.90 -11.66
CA ASN A 246 -18.11 2.13 -12.28
C ASN A 246 -16.98 1.77 -11.30
N GLY A 247 -17.26 1.83 -10.00
CA GLY A 247 -16.36 1.32 -8.98
C GLY A 247 -15.13 2.18 -8.68
N GLU A 248 -14.50 1.85 -7.56
CA GLU A 248 -13.19 2.33 -7.11
C GLU A 248 -12.50 1.20 -6.32
N ILE A 249 -11.21 1.00 -6.58
CA ILE A 249 -10.34 0.02 -5.91
C ILE A 249 -9.20 0.78 -5.24
N ASP A 250 -9.24 0.85 -3.92
CA ASP A 250 -8.15 1.39 -3.09
C ASP A 250 -7.15 0.30 -2.80
N ILE A 251 -5.95 0.38 -3.38
CA ILE A 251 -4.94 -0.67 -3.28
C ILE A 251 -4.01 -0.37 -2.12
N VAL A 252 -3.56 0.88 -2.02
CA VAL A 252 -2.79 1.42 -0.90
C VAL A 252 -3.50 2.65 -0.39
N GLU A 253 -4.00 2.65 0.84
CA GLU A 253 -4.70 3.79 1.42
C GLU A 253 -4.57 3.81 2.96
N GLY A 254 -4.56 5.02 3.50
CA GLY A 254 -4.46 5.25 4.92
C GLY A 254 -4.42 6.73 5.25
N VAL A 255 -4.60 7.04 6.53
CA VAL A 255 -4.64 8.42 7.02
C VAL A 255 -3.70 8.64 8.19
N ASN A 256 -3.22 9.86 8.33
CA ASN A 256 -2.37 10.29 9.43
C ASN A 256 -1.13 9.38 9.59
N GLY A 257 -0.91 8.89 10.80
CA GLY A 257 0.16 7.98 11.16
C GLY A 257 -0.22 6.51 11.06
N TYR A 258 -1.11 6.12 10.13
CA TYR A 258 -1.38 4.71 9.88
C TYR A 258 -0.07 3.98 9.58
N VAL A 259 0.02 2.75 10.08
CA VAL A 259 1.17 1.85 9.88
C VAL A 259 0.77 0.55 9.18
N ARG A 260 -0.54 0.35 9.00
CA ARG A 260 -1.11 -0.78 8.26
C ARG A 260 -1.98 -0.24 7.15
N ASN A 261 -1.85 -0.86 5.98
CA ASN A 261 -2.59 -0.47 4.80
C ASN A 261 -4.05 -0.86 4.94
N GLN A 262 -4.97 -0.02 4.47
CA GLN A 262 -6.35 -0.38 4.24
C GLN A 262 -6.59 -0.43 2.74
N ALA A 263 -6.88 -1.62 2.22
CA ALA A 263 -7.34 -1.76 0.84
C ALA A 263 -8.87 -1.85 0.84
N SER A 264 -9.55 -1.22 -0.11
CA SER A 264 -11.02 -1.08 -0.10
C SER A 264 -11.63 -1.20 -1.49
N LEU A 265 -12.90 -1.61 -1.55
CA LEU A 265 -13.75 -1.42 -2.73
C LEU A 265 -14.90 -0.48 -2.41
N HIS A 266 -15.19 0.39 -3.37
CA HIS A 266 -16.34 1.27 -3.40
C HIS A 266 -17.11 0.99 -4.70
N THR A 267 -18.39 0.66 -4.62
CA THR A 267 -19.19 0.28 -5.79
C THR A 267 -20.55 1.00 -5.79
N ALA A 268 -21.32 0.82 -6.87
CA ALA A 268 -22.76 1.02 -6.84
C ALA A 268 -23.45 0.03 -5.89
N VAL A 269 -24.74 0.29 -5.63
CA VAL A 269 -25.65 -0.59 -4.90
C VAL A 269 -25.61 -2.03 -5.42
N GLY A 270 -25.64 -2.99 -4.49
CA GLY A 270 -25.76 -4.42 -4.79
C GLY A 270 -24.45 -5.22 -4.77
N CYS A 271 -23.38 -4.69 -4.18
CA CYS A 271 -22.15 -5.44 -3.95
C CYS A 271 -21.92 -5.65 -2.45
N THR A 272 -21.99 -6.89 -1.99
CA THR A 272 -21.68 -7.28 -0.61
C THR A 272 -20.87 -8.56 -0.64
N ILE A 273 -19.68 -8.53 -0.04
CA ILE A 273 -18.82 -9.71 0.05
C ILE A 273 -19.28 -10.65 1.16
N SER A 274 -18.88 -11.93 1.06
CA SER A 274 -19.02 -12.90 2.15
C SER A 274 -18.19 -12.49 3.37
N ASN A 275 -18.53 -13.00 4.56
CA ASN A 275 -17.66 -12.92 5.74
C ASN A 275 -16.41 -13.81 5.62
N ASP A 276 -16.50 -14.86 4.80
CA ASP A 276 -15.34 -15.64 4.37
C ASP A 276 -14.93 -15.16 2.98
N TYR A 277 -14.02 -14.18 2.98
CA TYR A 277 -13.54 -13.50 1.77
C TYR A 277 -12.12 -13.93 1.37
N GLY A 278 -11.49 -14.89 2.07
CA GLY A 278 -10.21 -15.48 1.65
C GLY A 278 -9.02 -14.51 1.63
N SER A 279 -8.91 -13.62 2.62
CA SER A 279 -7.80 -12.66 2.77
C SER A 279 -7.19 -12.75 4.17
N THR A 280 -5.90 -12.38 4.26
CA THR A 280 -5.20 -12.21 5.55
C THR A 280 -5.58 -10.92 6.27
N GLY A 281 -6.24 -9.98 5.58
CA GLY A 281 -6.72 -8.71 6.13
C GLY A 281 -7.97 -8.86 7.00
N THR A 282 -8.08 -8.00 8.00
CA THR A 282 -9.27 -7.92 8.86
C THR A 282 -10.26 -6.91 8.29
N LEU A 283 -11.55 -7.27 8.22
CA LEU A 283 -12.61 -6.35 7.81
C LEU A 283 -12.55 -5.05 8.61
N ALA A 284 -12.47 -3.91 7.93
CA ALA A 284 -12.28 -2.61 8.56
C ALA A 284 -13.61 -2.05 9.12
N ALA A 285 -14.73 -2.30 8.44
CA ALA A 285 -16.03 -1.77 8.84
C ALA A 285 -17.23 -2.62 8.38
N SER A 286 -17.32 -2.91 7.08
CA SER A 286 -18.54 -3.43 6.45
C SER A 286 -18.18 -4.42 5.34
N THR A 287 -19.00 -5.45 5.16
CA THR A 287 -18.95 -6.32 3.97
C THR A 287 -19.71 -5.75 2.78
N ASN A 288 -20.59 -4.76 2.99
CA ASN A 288 -21.23 -4.02 1.92
C ASN A 288 -20.23 -3.04 1.30
N CYS A 289 -20.03 -3.14 -0.02
CA CYS A 289 -19.11 -2.30 -0.80
C CYS A 289 -19.82 -1.09 -1.43
N ALA A 290 -21.15 -1.06 -1.42
CA ALA A 290 -21.92 0.02 -2.01
C ALA A 290 -21.65 1.34 -1.28
N ALA A 291 -21.05 2.29 -1.99
CA ALA A 291 -20.65 3.58 -1.42
C ALA A 291 -21.86 4.36 -0.89
N GLU A 292 -22.98 4.33 -1.63
CA GLU A 292 -24.21 5.05 -1.25
C GLU A 292 -24.88 4.47 0.01
N GLU A 293 -24.84 3.16 0.21
CA GLU A 293 -25.49 2.48 1.34
C GLU A 293 -24.63 2.51 2.61
N THR A 294 -23.31 2.64 2.45
CA THR A 294 -22.37 2.63 3.56
C THR A 294 -21.91 4.01 3.99
N GLY A 295 -22.44 5.08 3.40
CA GLY A 295 -21.95 6.44 3.66
C GLY A 295 -20.47 6.57 3.26
N ASN A 296 -20.11 5.97 2.13
CA ASN A 296 -18.78 5.86 1.55
C ASN A 296 -17.73 5.15 2.41
N MET A 297 -18.14 4.22 3.28
CA MET A 297 -17.15 3.37 3.94
C MET A 297 -16.60 2.29 3.00
N GLY A 298 -17.42 1.85 2.04
CA GLY A 298 -17.09 0.69 1.20
C GLY A 298 -16.85 -0.55 2.04
N CYS A 299 -16.20 -1.55 1.44
CA CYS A 299 -15.86 -2.80 2.10
C CYS A 299 -14.33 -2.94 2.27
N GLY A 300 -13.76 -2.11 3.13
CA GLY A 300 -12.32 -2.10 3.41
C GLY A 300 -11.82 -3.30 4.20
N GLN A 301 -10.58 -3.71 3.93
CA GLN A 301 -9.82 -4.70 4.68
C GLN A 301 -8.48 -4.10 5.12
N LEU A 302 -8.24 -4.13 6.43
CA LEU A 302 -7.03 -3.65 7.05
C LEU A 302 -5.99 -4.77 7.09
N SER A 303 -4.81 -4.53 6.52
CA SER A 303 -3.69 -5.46 6.54
C SER A 303 -3.31 -5.85 7.98
N THR A 304 -2.89 -7.09 8.17
CA THR A 304 -2.32 -7.60 9.43
C THR A 304 -0.82 -7.34 9.53
N GLN A 305 -0.13 -7.04 8.42
CA GLN A 305 1.29 -6.75 8.39
C GLN A 305 1.58 -5.32 8.88
N SER A 306 2.41 -5.18 9.91
CA SER A 306 2.74 -3.90 10.57
C SER A 306 3.67 -2.99 9.77
N ASN A 307 4.26 -3.49 8.69
CA ASN A 307 5.15 -2.77 7.77
C ASN A 307 4.49 -2.51 6.40
N SER A 308 3.17 -2.66 6.30
CA SER A 308 2.46 -2.46 5.03
C SER A 308 2.27 -0.99 4.67
N TYR A 309 2.32 -0.06 5.63
CA TYR A 309 2.03 1.35 5.33
C TYR A 309 2.88 2.34 6.12
N GLY A 310 3.00 3.56 5.59
CA GLY A 310 3.57 4.71 6.28
C GLY A 310 5.02 4.52 6.70
N LYS A 311 5.35 4.96 7.93
CA LYS A 311 6.74 4.95 8.41
C LYS A 311 7.34 3.54 8.45
N PRO A 312 6.68 2.49 8.97
CA PRO A 312 7.24 1.14 8.96
C PRO A 312 7.49 0.55 7.57
N PHE A 313 6.66 0.89 6.57
CA PHE A 313 6.95 0.55 5.17
C PHE A 313 8.26 1.20 4.71
N ASN A 314 8.43 2.49 4.97
CA ASN A 314 9.64 3.22 4.60
C ASN A 314 10.89 2.70 5.32
N ASP A 315 10.78 2.41 6.62
CA ASP A 315 11.87 1.85 7.43
C ASP A 315 12.31 0.46 6.92
N ASN A 316 11.43 -0.26 6.24
CA ASN A 316 11.69 -1.55 5.59
C ASN A 316 12.31 -1.42 4.18
N GLY A 317 12.60 -0.21 3.71
CA GLY A 317 13.00 0.03 2.31
C GLY A 317 11.84 -0.17 1.32
N GLY A 318 10.61 -0.06 1.81
CA GLY A 318 9.39 -0.22 1.05
C GLY A 318 8.98 -1.66 0.78
N GLY A 319 8.44 -1.89 -0.42
CA GLY A 319 7.92 -3.18 -0.85
C GLY A 319 7.14 -3.08 -2.16
N ALA A 320 6.53 -4.19 -2.55
CA ALA A 320 5.69 -4.29 -3.73
C ALA A 320 4.22 -4.51 -3.33
N TYR A 321 3.32 -3.74 -3.93
CA TYR A 321 1.90 -4.00 -3.95
C TYR A 321 1.50 -4.61 -5.28
N ALA A 322 0.54 -5.54 -5.28
CA ALA A 322 -0.03 -6.05 -6.52
C ALA A 322 -1.55 -6.08 -6.44
N LEU A 323 -2.22 -5.52 -7.45
CA LEU A 323 -3.65 -5.65 -7.70
C LEU A 323 -3.84 -6.72 -8.76
N LEU A 324 -4.54 -7.80 -8.42
CA LEU A 324 -5.05 -8.77 -9.36
C LEU A 324 -6.56 -8.53 -9.53
N TRP A 325 -6.99 -8.20 -10.74
CA TRP A 325 -8.38 -7.94 -11.05
C TRP A 325 -8.85 -8.81 -12.22
N GLN A 326 -9.77 -9.72 -11.90
CA GLN A 326 -10.27 -10.74 -12.81
C GLN A 326 -11.79 -10.85 -12.68
N SER A 327 -12.43 -11.60 -13.59
CA SER A 327 -13.88 -11.89 -13.49
C SER A 327 -14.27 -12.66 -12.22
N THR A 328 -13.31 -13.33 -11.58
CA THR A 328 -13.48 -14.04 -10.31
C THR A 328 -13.38 -13.13 -9.08
N GLY A 329 -13.02 -11.86 -9.25
CA GLY A 329 -12.92 -10.87 -8.18
C GLY A 329 -11.66 -10.01 -8.23
N VAL A 330 -11.45 -9.28 -7.14
CA VAL A 330 -10.31 -8.39 -6.94
C VAL A 330 -9.48 -8.88 -5.75
N SER A 331 -8.17 -8.93 -5.90
CA SER A 331 -7.24 -9.27 -4.83
C SER A 331 -6.09 -8.26 -4.76
N VAL A 332 -5.72 -7.86 -3.55
CA VAL A 332 -4.57 -6.98 -3.28
C VAL A 332 -3.54 -7.73 -2.45
N TYR A 333 -2.31 -7.77 -2.94
CA TYR A 333 -1.15 -8.36 -2.27
C TYR A 333 -0.19 -7.27 -1.81
N PHE A 334 0.47 -7.52 -0.68
CA PHE A 334 1.61 -6.75 -0.22
C PHE A 334 2.77 -7.69 0.08
N PHE A 335 3.91 -7.40 -0.55
CA PHE A 335 5.16 -8.08 -0.32
C PHE A 335 6.18 -7.07 0.26
N PRO A 336 6.69 -7.29 1.48
CA PRO A 336 7.75 -6.44 2.00
C PRO A 336 9.00 -6.56 1.12
N ARG A 337 9.83 -5.50 1.07
CA ARG A 337 11.01 -5.40 0.19
C ARG A 337 11.85 -6.67 0.07
N ASN A 338 12.09 -7.37 1.17
CA ASN A 338 12.93 -8.57 1.25
C ASN A 338 12.20 -9.89 0.90
N ALA A 339 10.91 -9.83 0.58
CA ALA A 339 10.07 -10.99 0.26
C ALA A 339 9.25 -10.77 -1.02
N ILE A 340 9.68 -9.86 -1.91
CA ILE A 340 9.10 -9.71 -3.24
C ILE A 340 9.31 -11.02 -4.01
N PRO A 341 8.24 -11.67 -4.50
CA PRO A 341 8.34 -12.89 -5.30
C PRO A 341 9.28 -12.73 -6.51
N SER A 342 10.15 -13.72 -6.75
CA SER A 342 11.17 -13.64 -7.79
C SER A 342 10.60 -13.60 -9.21
N ASP A 343 9.41 -14.14 -9.40
CA ASP A 343 8.64 -14.10 -10.64
C ASP A 343 8.22 -12.66 -11.03
N ILE A 344 7.92 -11.79 -10.05
CA ILE A 344 7.72 -10.35 -10.27
C ILE A 344 9.01 -9.72 -10.77
N THR A 345 10.13 -9.96 -10.07
CA THR A 345 11.44 -9.38 -10.47
C THR A 345 11.98 -9.94 -11.78
N SER A 346 11.52 -11.12 -12.19
CA SER A 346 11.85 -11.76 -13.47
C SER A 346 10.86 -11.39 -14.58
N GLU A 347 9.91 -10.48 -14.32
CA GLU A 347 8.89 -10.02 -15.26
C GLU A 347 7.99 -11.14 -15.82
N ALA A 348 7.83 -12.20 -15.03
CA ALA A 348 7.04 -13.37 -15.37
C ALA A 348 6.08 -13.73 -14.22
N PRO A 349 5.18 -12.82 -13.81
CA PRO A 349 4.38 -12.99 -12.60
C PRO A 349 3.45 -14.21 -12.67
N GLN A 350 3.29 -14.90 -11.54
CA GLN A 350 2.47 -16.07 -11.32
C GLN A 350 1.64 -15.89 -10.04
N PRO A 351 0.55 -15.10 -10.09
CA PRO A 351 -0.25 -14.78 -8.91
C PRO A 351 -0.75 -15.99 -8.11
N SER A 352 -0.97 -17.14 -8.77
CA SER A 352 -1.37 -18.39 -8.09
C SER A 352 -0.35 -18.93 -7.08
N THR A 353 0.90 -18.44 -7.13
CA THR A 353 1.99 -18.86 -6.23
C THR A 353 2.22 -17.89 -5.07
N TRP A 354 1.54 -16.74 -5.05
CA TRP A 354 1.77 -15.68 -4.07
C TRP A 354 1.11 -15.91 -2.72
N GLY A 355 0.31 -16.98 -2.59
CA GLY A 355 -0.41 -17.32 -1.37
C GLY A 355 -1.68 -16.48 -1.17
N THR A 356 -2.06 -16.26 0.09
CA THR A 356 -3.28 -15.55 0.44
C THR A 356 -3.09 -14.03 0.32
N PRO A 357 -3.97 -13.29 -0.38
CA PRO A 357 -3.88 -11.83 -0.50
C PRO A 357 -4.09 -11.10 0.83
N SER A 358 -3.68 -9.83 0.88
CA SER A 358 -3.89 -8.90 2.00
C SER A 358 -5.27 -8.21 1.98
N GLY A 359 -5.90 -8.16 0.81
CA GLY A 359 -7.30 -7.75 0.61
C GLY A 359 -7.91 -8.62 -0.48
N ASN A 360 -9.15 -9.10 -0.32
CA ASN A 360 -9.79 -9.93 -1.34
C ASN A 360 -11.31 -9.74 -1.38
N TRP A 361 -11.83 -9.56 -2.59
CA TRP A 361 -13.24 -9.37 -2.88
C TRP A 361 -13.64 -10.35 -3.99
N PRO A 362 -13.97 -11.60 -3.62
CA PRO A 362 -14.45 -12.58 -4.57
C PRO A 362 -15.70 -12.08 -5.27
N SER A 363 -15.85 -12.40 -6.55
CA SER A 363 -17.08 -12.06 -7.25
C SER A 363 -18.24 -12.83 -6.67
N THR A 364 -18.16 -14.11 -6.30
CA THR A 364 -19.30 -14.82 -5.67
C THR A 364 -19.50 -14.46 -4.18
N PRO A 365 -20.74 -14.18 -3.71
CA PRO A 365 -22.03 -14.35 -4.39
C PRO A 365 -22.51 -13.14 -5.23
N VAL A 366 -21.68 -12.13 -5.43
CA VAL A 366 -21.93 -10.94 -6.25
C VAL A 366 -21.84 -11.27 -7.76
N THR A 367 -22.66 -10.60 -8.58
CA THR A 367 -22.52 -10.71 -10.03
C THR A 367 -21.28 -9.93 -10.48
N PRO A 368 -20.34 -10.51 -11.27
CA PRO A 368 -19.08 -9.88 -11.69
C PRO A 368 -19.19 -8.58 -12.50
N GLN A 369 -20.40 -8.12 -12.79
CA GLN A 369 -20.70 -6.95 -13.63
C GLN A 369 -20.73 -5.63 -12.84
N ARG A 370 -20.32 -5.62 -11.56
CA ARG A 370 -20.43 -4.45 -10.66
C ARG A 370 -19.16 -4.11 -9.88
N ILE A 371 -18.04 -4.75 -10.20
CA ILE A 371 -16.70 -4.44 -9.63
C ILE A 371 -15.81 -3.90 -10.73
#